data_AF-A0A4R7LPB3-F1
#
_entry.id   AF-A0A4R7LPB3-F1
#
_cell.length_a   1.000
_cell.length_b   1.000
_cell.length_c   1.000
_cell.angle_alpha   90.00
_cell.angle_beta   90.00
_cell.angle_gamma   90.00
#
_symmetry.space_group_name_H-M   'P 1'
#
loop_
_entity.id
_entity.type
_entity.pdbx_description
1 polymer ?
#
loop_
_entity_poly.entity_id
_entity_poly.type
_entity_poly.pdbx_seq_one_letter_code
_entity_poly.pdbx_strand_id
1 'polypeptide(L)'
;MNKELPGAAGDLAKNYPSIWAAYAELGAATANAGGLTERERRLIKLALAIGAVSEGAVHSHARRGVAEGIAKEDLHQVALLAIGPLGLPRAVAAGTWISDVTDKD
;
A
#
# COMPACT_ATOMS: atom_id res chain seq x y z
N MET A 1 8.01 -18.21 6.25
CA MET A 1 9.30 -17.56 6.57
C MET A 1 9.07 -16.07 6.61
N ASN A 2 9.30 -15.43 7.76
CA ASN A 2 9.18 -13.98 7.91
C ASN A 2 10.12 -13.30 6.91
N LYS A 3 9.57 -12.73 5.84
CA LYS A 3 10.28 -11.65 5.14
C LYS A 3 10.34 -10.51 6.16
N GLU A 4 11.53 -10.24 6.69
CA GLU A 4 11.75 -9.07 7.55
C GLU A 4 11.12 -7.85 6.87
N LEU A 5 10.26 -7.15 7.60
CA LEU A 5 9.64 -5.92 7.10
C LEU A 5 10.77 -4.92 6.86
N PRO A 6 10.94 -4.40 5.64
CA PRO A 6 12.05 -3.50 5.35
C PRO A 6 11.80 -2.11 5.97
N GLY A 7 12.91 -1.44 6.34
CA GLY A 7 12.92 -0.05 6.76
C GLY A 7 12.21 0.22 8.09
N ALA A 8 11.71 1.45 8.26
CA ALA A 8 11.18 1.94 9.54
C ALA A 8 10.05 1.09 10.14
N ALA A 9 9.27 0.38 9.31
CA ALA A 9 8.24 -0.55 9.80
C ALA A 9 8.86 -1.80 10.47
N GLY A 10 9.97 -2.31 9.93
CA GLY A 10 10.73 -3.39 10.56
C GLY A 10 11.36 -2.96 11.87
N ASP A 11 11.93 -1.76 11.91
CA ASP A 11 12.50 -1.19 13.13
C ASP A 11 11.43 -1.01 14.21
N LEU A 12 10.22 -0.57 13.86
CA LEU A 12 9.08 -0.50 14.78
C LEU A 12 8.73 -1.90 15.31
N ALA A 13 8.63 -2.90 14.44
CA ALA A 13 8.31 -4.27 14.83
C ALA A 13 9.37 -4.89 15.78
N LYS A 14 10.64 -4.57 15.54
CA LYS A 14 11.78 -5.05 16.35
C LYS A 14 11.87 -4.33 17.69
N ASN A 15 11.78 -3.01 17.70
CA ASN A 15 12.01 -2.20 18.89
C ASN A 15 10.78 -2.10 19.80
N TYR A 16 9.58 -2.26 19.23
CA TYR A 16 8.31 -2.12 19.93
C TYR A 16 7.32 -3.25 19.57
N PRO A 17 7.63 -4.52 19.91
CA PRO A 17 6.87 -5.68 19.44
C PRO A 17 5.42 -5.73 19.91
N SER A 18 5.10 -5.21 21.11
CA SER A 18 3.72 -5.15 21.62
C SER A 18 2.86 -4.15 20.84
N ILE A 19 3.42 -2.99 20.47
CA ILE A 19 2.75 -2.00 19.63
C ILE A 19 2.52 -2.59 18.24
N TRP A 20 3.51 -3.28 17.69
CA TRP A 20 3.38 -3.94 16.40
C TRP A 20 2.29 -5.02 16.40
N ALA A 21 2.23 -5.85 17.45
CA ALA A 21 1.20 -6.87 17.60
C ALA A 21 -0.21 -6.26 17.63
N ALA A 22 -0.43 -5.23 18.46
CA ALA A 22 -1.72 -4.53 18.53
C ALA A 22 -2.10 -3.87 17.19
N TYR A 23 -1.13 -3.26 16.50
CA TYR A 23 -1.33 -2.68 15.18
C TYR A 23 -1.72 -3.75 14.13
N ALA A 24 -1.06 -4.90 14.14
CA ALA A 24 -1.35 -6.01 13.24
C ALA A 24 -2.75 -6.60 13.49
N GLU A 25 -3.14 -6.76 14.75
CA GLU A 25 -4.49 -7.20 15.13
C GLU A 25 -5.57 -6.23 14.65
N LEU A 26 -5.38 -4.92 14.85
CA LEU A 26 -6.27 -3.90 14.30
C LEU A 26 -6.34 -3.97 12.77
N GLY A 27 -5.20 -4.18 12.11
CA GLY A 27 -5.12 -4.35 10.67
C GLY A 27 -5.92 -5.56 10.16
N ALA A 28 -5.90 -6.67 10.90
CA ALA A 28 -6.67 -7.87 10.58
C ALA A 28 -8.17 -7.68 10.84
N ALA A 29 -8.53 -7.10 11.99
CA ALA A 29 -9.92 -6.84 12.36
C ALA A 29 -10.60 -5.91 11.34
N THR A 30 -9.95 -4.80 10.97
CA THR A 30 -10.48 -3.87 9.95
C THR A 30 -10.57 -4.49 8.57
N ALA A 31 -9.63 -5.38 8.21
CA ALA A 31 -9.71 -6.09 6.94
C ALA A 31 -10.90 -7.06 6.90
N ASN A 32 -11.27 -7.68 8.01
CA ASN A 32 -12.34 -8.69 8.08
C ASN A 32 -13.72 -8.12 8.44
N ALA A 33 -13.85 -6.81 8.57
CA ALA A 33 -15.08 -6.14 8.99
C ALA A 33 -16.17 -6.06 7.89
N GLY A 34 -15.92 -6.54 6.67
CA GLY A 34 -16.85 -6.44 5.55
C GLY A 34 -16.53 -7.42 4.41
N GLY A 35 -17.29 -7.32 3.33
CA GLY A 35 -17.24 -8.28 2.20
C GLY A 35 -16.21 -8.00 1.11
N LEU A 36 -15.29 -7.05 1.31
CA LEU A 36 -14.27 -6.75 0.31
C LEU A 36 -13.24 -7.87 0.19
N THR A 37 -12.96 -8.26 -1.05
CA THR A 37 -11.92 -9.21 -1.41
C THR A 37 -10.52 -8.70 -1.02
N GLU A 38 -9.53 -9.58 -0.98
CA GLU A 38 -8.13 -9.20 -0.76
C GLU A 38 -7.64 -8.16 -1.77
N ARG A 39 -7.98 -8.36 -3.06
CA ARG A 39 -7.64 -7.44 -4.14
C ARG A 39 -8.25 -6.06 -3.91
N GLU A 40 -9.55 -5.98 -3.60
CA GLU A 40 -10.22 -4.70 -3.34
C GLU A 40 -9.61 -3.98 -2.14
N ARG A 41 -9.37 -4.70 -1.03
CA ARG A 41 -8.73 -4.14 0.16
C ARG A 41 -7.33 -3.58 -0.15
N ARG A 42 -6.56 -4.25 -1.02
CA ARG A 42 -5.24 -3.78 -1.44
C ARG A 42 -5.32 -2.47 -2.24
N LEU A 43 -6.18 -2.42 -3.26
CA LEU A 43 -6.32 -1.23 -4.11
C LEU A 43 -6.89 -0.03 -3.33
N ILE A 44 -7.86 -0.27 -2.44
CA ILE A 44 -8.41 0.79 -1.57
C ILE A 44 -7.33 1.35 -0.66
N LYS A 45 -6.50 0.50 -0.04
CA LYS A 45 -5.40 0.98 0.81
C LYS A 45 -4.33 1.73 0.02
N LEU A 46 -4.06 1.33 -1.23
CA LEU A 46 -3.20 2.09 -2.14
C LEU A 46 -3.80 3.48 -2.44
N ALA A 47 -5.10 3.55 -2.77
CA ALA A 47 -5.79 4.81 -3.01
C ALA A 47 -5.77 5.74 -1.77
N LEU A 48 -5.97 5.18 -0.58
CA LEU A 48 -5.88 5.92 0.69
C LEU A 48 -4.45 6.45 0.94
N ALA A 49 -3.41 5.66 0.63
CA ALA A 49 -2.02 6.09 0.73
C ALA A 49 -1.70 7.25 -0.23
N ILE A 50 -2.24 7.21 -1.46
CA ILE A 50 -2.14 8.30 -2.44
C ILE A 50 -2.84 9.56 -1.91
N GLY A 51 -4.07 9.42 -1.41
CA GLY A 51 -4.83 10.53 -0.81
C GLY A 51 -4.14 11.15 0.41
N ALA A 52 -3.45 10.34 1.19
CA ALA A 52 -2.64 10.77 2.34
C ALA A 52 -1.29 11.37 1.95
N VAL A 53 -0.94 11.40 0.66
CA VAL A 53 0.35 11.91 0.15
C VAL A 53 1.54 11.21 0.80
N SER A 54 1.42 9.90 1.03
CA SER A 54 2.43 9.13 1.74
C SER A 54 3.19 8.24 0.77
N GLU A 55 4.30 8.72 0.24
CA GLU A 55 5.18 7.96 -0.67
C GLU A 55 5.56 6.59 -0.09
N GLY A 56 6.02 6.54 1.16
CA GLY A 56 6.38 5.28 1.81
C GLY A 56 5.20 4.30 1.93
N ALA A 57 3.98 4.79 2.15
CA ALA A 57 2.79 3.96 2.15
C ALA A 57 2.41 3.50 0.73
N VAL A 58 2.54 4.36 -0.28
CA VAL A 58 2.31 4.00 -1.69
C VAL A 58 3.29 2.91 -2.11
N HIS A 59 4.58 3.05 -1.81
CA HIS A 59 5.59 2.01 -2.04
C HIS A 59 5.25 0.70 -1.32
N SER A 60 4.80 0.77 -0.06
CA SER A 60 4.41 -0.40 0.72
C SER A 60 3.20 -1.13 0.12
N HIS A 61 2.16 -0.38 -0.28
CA HIS A 61 0.97 -0.96 -0.88
C HIS A 61 1.21 -1.47 -2.30
N ALA A 62 2.06 -0.82 -3.10
CA ALA A 62 2.48 -1.31 -4.40
C ALA A 62 3.24 -2.64 -4.29
N ARG A 63 4.25 -2.74 -3.40
CA ARG A 63 5.03 -3.98 -3.20
C ARG A 63 4.15 -5.16 -2.80
N ARG A 64 3.22 -4.90 -1.87
CA ARG A 64 2.27 -5.91 -1.41
C ARG A 64 1.27 -6.28 -2.50
N GLY A 65 0.83 -5.33 -3.33
CA GLY A 65 -0.03 -5.60 -4.48
C GLY A 65 0.63 -6.57 -5.47
N VAL A 66 1.89 -6.32 -5.83
CA VAL A 66 2.67 -7.23 -6.68
C VAL A 66 2.81 -8.60 -6.03
N ALA A 67 3.15 -8.66 -4.74
CA ALA A 67 3.27 -9.93 -4.01
C ALA A 67 1.95 -10.71 -3.89
N GLU A 68 0.81 -10.01 -3.96
CA GLU A 68 -0.55 -10.58 -3.96
C GLU A 68 -1.05 -10.92 -5.39
N GLY A 69 -0.19 -10.79 -6.41
CA GLY A 69 -0.52 -11.15 -7.79
C GLY A 69 -1.39 -10.12 -8.53
N ILE A 70 -1.51 -8.90 -8.00
CA ILE A 70 -2.21 -7.82 -8.70
C ILE A 70 -1.35 -7.33 -9.87
N ALA A 71 -1.97 -7.20 -11.03
CA ALA A 71 -1.33 -6.70 -12.24
C ALA A 71 -0.77 -5.28 -12.02
N LYS A 72 0.39 -4.98 -12.59
CA LYS A 72 1.04 -3.66 -12.45
C LYS A 72 0.14 -2.56 -13.00
N GLU A 73 -0.56 -2.87 -14.09
CA GLU A 73 -1.53 -2.03 -14.78
C GLU A 73 -2.68 -1.63 -13.86
N ASP A 74 -3.16 -2.55 -13.02
CA ASP A 74 -4.22 -2.26 -12.04
C ASP A 74 -3.74 -1.31 -10.94
N LEU A 75 -2.47 -1.42 -10.51
CA LEU A 75 -1.89 -0.49 -9.54
C LEU A 75 -1.76 0.91 -10.14
N HIS A 76 -1.24 1.01 -11.36
CA HIS A 76 -1.15 2.27 -12.11
C HIS A 76 -2.52 2.89 -12.39
N GLN A 77 -3.54 2.06 -12.64
CA GLN A 77 -4.92 2.53 -12.79
C GLN A 77 -5.41 3.27 -11.54
N VAL A 78 -5.01 2.86 -10.33
CA VAL A 78 -5.39 3.59 -9.09
C VAL A 78 -4.80 5.01 -9.08
N ALA A 79 -3.57 5.19 -9.57
CA ALA A 79 -2.99 6.53 -9.72
C ALA A 79 -3.74 7.36 -10.76
N LEU A 80 -4.17 6.78 -11.89
CA LEU A 80 -4.98 7.48 -12.89
C LEU A 80 -6.36 7.87 -12.34
N LEU A 81 -7.00 6.98 -11.57
CA LEU A 81 -8.29 7.28 -10.92
C LEU A 81 -8.19 8.43 -9.91
N ALA A 82 -7.00 8.71 -9.37
CA ALA A 82 -6.76 9.83 -8.48
C ALA A 82 -6.83 11.21 -9.18
N ILE A 83 -6.80 11.29 -10.51
CA ILE A 83 -6.87 12.56 -11.26
C ILE A 83 -8.16 13.32 -10.92
N GLY A 84 -9.30 12.63 -10.91
CA GLY A 84 -10.60 13.23 -10.60
C GLY A 84 -10.66 13.83 -9.18
N PRO A 85 -10.45 13.02 -8.12
CA PRO A 85 -10.61 13.48 -6.74
C PRO A 85 -9.42 14.27 -6.17
N LEU A 86 -8.20 14.07 -6.68
CA LEU A 86 -6.97 14.64 -6.10
C LEU A 86 -6.16 15.54 -7.05
N GLY A 87 -6.56 15.61 -8.33
CA GLY A 87 -5.91 16.42 -9.36
C GLY A 87 -4.70 15.74 -10.01
N LEU A 88 -4.36 16.23 -11.20
CA LEU A 88 -3.27 15.68 -12.03
C LEU A 88 -1.91 15.61 -11.30
N PRO A 89 -1.44 16.63 -10.56
CA PRO A 89 -0.13 16.55 -9.90
C PRO A 89 -0.02 15.41 -8.89
N ARG A 90 -1.12 15.11 -8.17
CA ARG A 90 -1.15 14.01 -7.20
C ARG A 90 -1.14 12.65 -7.91
N ALA A 91 -1.92 12.51 -8.97
CA ALA A 91 -1.92 11.31 -9.79
C ALA A 91 -0.56 11.01 -10.41
N VAL A 92 0.13 12.02 -10.95
CA VAL A 92 1.46 11.87 -11.55
C VAL A 92 2.49 11.42 -10.50
N ALA A 93 2.53 12.07 -9.33
CA ALA A 93 3.45 11.67 -8.25
C ALA A 93 3.16 10.23 -7.76
N ALA A 94 1.89 9.87 -7.61
CA ALA A 94 1.51 8.50 -7.26
C ALA A 94 1.98 7.48 -8.31
N GLY A 95 1.84 7.80 -9.60
CA GLY A 95 2.34 6.97 -10.69
C GLY A 95 3.84 6.73 -10.60
N THR A 96 4.63 7.78 -10.35
CA THR A 96 6.09 7.64 -10.21
C THR A 96 6.47 6.74 -9.02
N TRP A 97 5.79 6.89 -7.88
CA TRP A 97 6.04 6.04 -6.72
C TRP A 97 5.66 4.58 -6.97
N ILE A 98 4.57 4.32 -7.71
CA ILE A 98 4.21 2.96 -8.09
C ILE A 98 5.27 2.36 -9.03
N SER A 99 5.73 3.12 -10.03
CA SER A 99 6.81 2.71 -10.94
C SER A 99 8.12 2.41 -10.21
N ASP A 100 8.47 3.15 -9.16
CA ASP A 100 9.65 2.85 -8.33
C ASP A 100 9.63 1.43 -7.74
N VAL A 101 8.47 0.78 -7.71
CA VAL A 101 8.29 -0.59 -7.21
C VAL A 101 8.04 -1.58 -8.33
N THR A 102 7.23 -1.21 -9.33
CA THR A 102 6.79 -2.14 -10.37
C THR A 102 7.76 -2.27 -11.53
N ASP A 103 8.59 -1.27 -11.77
CA ASP A 103 9.40 -1.16 -13.00
C ASP A 103 10.90 -1.32 -12.72
N LYS A 104 11.24 -1.83 -11.54
CA LYS A 104 12.61 -2.27 -11.23
C LYS A 104 12.87 -3.63 -11.89
N ASP A 105 13.94 -3.68 -12.67
CA ASP A 105 14.54 -4.91 -13.21
C ASP A 105 14.87 -5.92 -12.10
#